data_AF-A0ABD1A0D2-F1
#
_entry.id   AF-A0ABD1A0D2-F1
#
_cell.length_a   1.000
_cell.length_b   1.000
_cell.length_c   1.000
_cell.angle_alpha   90.00
_cell.angle_beta   90.00
_cell.angle_gamma   90.00
#
_symmetry.space_group_name_H-M   'P 1'
#
loop_
_entity.id
_entity.type
_entity.pdbx_description
1 polymer ?
#
loop_
_entity_poly.entity_id
_entity_poly.type
_entity_poly.pdbx_seq_one_letter_code
_entity_poly.pdbx_strand_id
1 'polypeptide(L)'
;MPIIIPMAPKPQYQSGFYATNNPYQMNGLKGFTEFKSIEETNDLYLKLDFPGIKKESVITLLEPSENSVTVTGEAPKESKHDSSHRKYRTTAGLSCDCCVISNIQCVVEDGVVRLILSKKKMNLYCSANTIRGYNPEDPALTGPIILPHPSVSEGSMSAYESKRLSKGGLFLRIDMPGVPKDSFVVAVDGDGYVTVMGRAPATMHDLSGRHYVGKVAIVPRGYDGRQIKVNAKDGVVRLVIRP
;
A
#
# COMPACT_ATOMS: atom_id res chain seq x y z
N MET A 1 25.04 -24.83 -10.62
CA MET A 1 24.04 -24.58 -9.55
C MET A 1 22.77 -24.05 -10.20
N PRO A 2 21.58 -24.44 -9.75
CA PRO A 2 20.34 -23.87 -10.27
C PRO A 2 20.33 -22.36 -10.05
N ILE A 3 20.09 -21.60 -11.11
CA ILE A 3 20.17 -20.13 -11.09
C ILE A 3 18.76 -19.59 -10.85
N ILE A 4 18.56 -18.91 -9.74
CA ILE A 4 17.39 -18.06 -9.51
C ILE A 4 17.70 -16.69 -10.12
N ILE A 5 16.78 -16.09 -10.87
CA ILE A 5 16.96 -14.78 -11.50
C ILE A 5 15.86 -13.85 -11.00
N PRO A 6 16.17 -12.75 -10.28
CA PRO A 6 15.15 -11.77 -9.92
C PRO A 6 14.66 -11.06 -11.18
N MET A 7 13.36 -10.82 -11.26
CA MET A 7 12.80 -10.01 -12.33
C MET A 7 12.78 -8.54 -11.91
N ALA A 8 12.99 -7.66 -12.88
CA ALA A 8 12.88 -6.23 -12.64
C ALA A 8 11.43 -5.88 -12.23
N PRO A 9 11.26 -4.96 -11.26
CA PRO A 9 9.97 -4.50 -10.75
C PRO A 9 9.29 -3.55 -11.75
N LYS A 10 9.03 -4.03 -12.96
CA LYS A 10 8.39 -3.26 -14.03
C LYS A 10 6.99 -3.82 -14.30
N PRO A 11 6.02 -2.98 -14.70
CA PRO A 11 4.73 -3.45 -15.18
C PRO A 11 4.90 -4.44 -16.33
N GLN A 12 4.21 -5.57 -16.24
CA GLN A 12 4.46 -6.73 -17.13
C GLN A 12 3.37 -6.95 -18.18
N TYR A 13 2.25 -6.24 -18.06
CA TYR A 13 1.11 -6.38 -18.94
C TYR A 13 0.99 -5.16 -19.85
N GLN A 14 1.01 -5.39 -21.17
CA GLN A 14 1.01 -4.34 -22.20
C GLN A 14 -0.37 -3.66 -22.37
N SER A 15 -1.46 -4.31 -21.94
CA SER A 15 -2.84 -3.88 -22.22
C SER A 15 -3.55 -3.15 -21.06
N GLY A 16 -2.78 -2.50 -20.17
CA GLY A 16 -3.33 -1.49 -19.28
C GLY A 16 -3.62 -1.97 -17.86
N PHE A 17 -2.69 -1.66 -16.96
CA PHE A 17 -2.89 -0.71 -15.86
C PHE A 17 -1.51 -0.52 -15.22
N TYR A 18 -0.94 0.67 -15.36
CA TYR A 18 0.37 1.02 -14.81
C TYR A 18 0.08 1.87 -13.58
N ALA A 19 0.32 1.39 -12.37
CA ALA A 19 0.17 2.20 -11.18
C ALA A 19 1.57 2.67 -10.75
N THR A 20 1.79 3.98 -10.67
CA THR A 20 3.10 4.51 -10.28
C THR A 20 3.42 4.24 -8.81
N ASN A 21 2.43 3.95 -7.97
CA ASN A 21 2.63 3.55 -6.58
C ASN A 21 3.07 2.09 -6.41
N ASN A 22 2.82 1.22 -7.40
CA ASN A 22 3.17 -0.21 -7.29
C ASN A 22 3.28 -0.89 -8.67
N PRO A 23 4.44 -1.47 -9.03
CA PRO A 23 4.66 -2.08 -10.35
C PRO A 23 3.81 -3.33 -10.62
N TYR A 24 3.22 -3.92 -9.58
CA TYR A 24 2.43 -5.14 -9.67
C TYR A 24 0.94 -4.88 -9.52
N GLN A 25 0.50 -3.64 -9.30
CA GLN A 25 -0.93 -3.32 -9.21
C GLN A 25 -1.54 -3.30 -10.63
N MET A 26 -2.41 -4.26 -10.89
CA MET A 26 -3.06 -4.46 -12.18
C MET A 26 -4.42 -3.78 -12.31
N ASN A 27 -5.08 -3.45 -11.21
CA ASN A 27 -6.35 -2.72 -11.22
C ASN A 27 -6.61 -2.04 -9.88
N GLY A 28 -7.72 -1.31 -9.82
CA GLY A 28 -8.17 -0.61 -8.63
C GLY A 28 -7.53 0.76 -8.45
N LEU A 29 -7.82 1.40 -7.32
CA LEU A 29 -7.40 2.77 -7.02
C LEU A 29 -5.87 2.95 -7.08
N LYS A 30 -5.37 3.83 -7.95
CA LYS A 30 -3.94 4.19 -8.00
C LYS A 30 -3.57 5.14 -6.88
N GLY A 31 -2.27 5.24 -6.60
CA GLY A 31 -1.75 6.14 -5.58
C GLY A 31 -1.69 5.54 -4.18
N PHE A 32 -1.17 6.34 -3.25
CA PHE A 32 -0.96 5.95 -1.84
C PHE A 32 -2.09 6.42 -0.92
N THR A 33 -2.95 7.31 -1.40
CA THR A 33 -3.98 7.96 -0.60
C THR A 33 -5.30 8.10 -1.34
N GLU A 34 -6.40 7.90 -0.64
CA GLU A 34 -7.77 8.20 -1.07
C GLU A 34 -8.39 9.26 -0.16
N PHE A 35 -9.15 10.20 -0.72
CA PHE A 35 -9.93 11.18 0.02
C PHE A 35 -11.32 11.29 -0.57
N LYS A 36 -12.37 11.25 0.27
CA LYS A 36 -13.72 11.56 -0.20
C LYS A 36 -14.63 12.05 0.91
N SER A 37 -15.69 12.76 0.54
CA SER A 37 -16.78 13.07 1.45
C SER A 37 -17.67 11.84 1.59
N ILE A 38 -18.13 11.54 2.79
CA ILE A 38 -19.23 10.60 3.02
C ILE A 38 -20.53 11.35 2.78
N GLU A 39 -21.36 10.91 1.84
CA GLU A 39 -22.51 11.69 1.34
C GLU A 39 -23.54 11.94 2.45
N GLU A 40 -23.77 10.96 3.33
CA GLU A 40 -24.81 11.01 4.35
C GLU A 40 -24.48 11.99 5.49
N THR A 41 -23.22 12.05 5.89
CA THR A 41 -22.77 12.84 7.06
C THR A 41 -21.98 14.09 6.67
N ASN A 42 -21.50 14.17 5.43
CA ASN A 42 -20.46 15.08 4.97
C ASN A 42 -19.12 14.95 5.70
N ASP A 43 -18.88 13.85 6.43
CA ASP A 43 -17.59 13.57 7.06
C ASP A 43 -16.50 13.32 6.01
N LEU A 44 -15.23 13.50 6.37
CA LEU A 44 -14.10 13.23 5.47
C LEU A 44 -13.57 11.81 5.71
N TYR A 45 -13.62 10.98 4.68
CA TYR A 45 -12.95 9.69 4.64
C TYR A 45 -11.54 9.81 4.06
N LEU A 46 -10.58 9.16 4.70
CA LEU A 46 -9.21 9.03 4.24
C LEU A 46 -8.80 7.57 4.24
N LYS A 47 -8.06 7.16 3.21
CA LYS A 47 -7.38 5.86 3.15
C LYS A 47 -5.91 6.12 2.88
N LEU A 48 -5.02 5.55 3.68
CA LEU A 48 -3.57 5.69 3.60
C LEU A 48 -2.94 4.31 3.50
N ASP A 49 -2.21 4.07 2.42
CA ASP A 49 -1.45 2.82 2.28
C ASP A 49 -0.20 2.91 3.16
N PHE A 50 -0.15 2.22 4.32
CA PHE A 50 1.08 2.08 5.13
C PHE A 50 1.48 0.60 5.21
N PRO A 51 2.03 0.00 4.14
CA PRO A 51 2.38 -1.41 4.13
C PRO A 51 3.28 -1.82 5.30
N GLY A 52 2.90 -2.88 6.02
CA GLY A 52 3.59 -3.42 7.18
C GLY A 52 3.28 -2.71 8.50
N ILE A 53 2.38 -1.73 8.51
CA ILE A 53 1.96 -1.04 9.73
C ILE A 53 1.15 -1.98 10.64
N LYS A 54 1.33 -1.83 11.95
CA LYS A 54 0.50 -2.50 12.97
C LYS A 54 -0.49 -1.52 13.55
N LYS A 55 -1.67 -2.01 13.93
CA LYS A 55 -2.73 -1.16 14.49
C LYS A 55 -2.24 -0.37 15.71
N GLU A 56 -1.52 -1.03 16.61
CA GLU A 56 -1.00 -0.46 17.84
C GLU A 56 0.12 0.58 17.64
N SER A 57 0.72 0.66 16.45
CA SER A 57 1.78 1.63 16.16
C SER A 57 1.27 2.93 15.52
N VAL A 58 0.00 3.00 15.13
CA VAL A 58 -0.58 4.20 14.51
C VAL A 58 -1.00 5.20 15.58
N ILE A 59 -0.56 6.44 15.40
CA ILE A 59 -0.94 7.58 16.25
C ILE A 59 -1.58 8.64 15.35
N THR A 60 -2.75 9.12 15.77
CA THR A 60 -3.44 10.25 15.15
C THR A 60 -3.44 11.44 16.10
N LEU A 61 -2.89 12.57 15.66
CA LEU A 61 -2.80 13.81 16.42
C LEU A 61 -3.63 14.89 15.71
N LEU A 62 -4.66 15.42 16.38
CA LEU A 62 -5.37 16.60 15.91
C LEU A 62 -4.45 17.82 16.05
N GLU A 63 -4.26 18.57 14.97
CA GLU A 63 -3.43 19.77 14.97
C GLU A 63 -4.12 20.93 15.71
N PRO A 64 -3.37 21.92 16.24
CA PRO A 64 -3.94 23.04 17.00
C PRO A 64 -5.01 23.87 16.26
N SER A 65 -4.98 23.88 14.93
CA SER A 65 -5.99 24.52 14.08
C SER A 65 -7.33 23.77 14.04
N GLU A 66 -7.39 22.55 14.59
CA GLU A 66 -8.50 21.60 14.55
C GLU A 66 -8.99 21.24 13.14
N ASN A 67 -8.31 21.69 12.09
CA ASN A 67 -8.69 21.46 10.70
C ASN A 67 -7.93 20.30 10.06
N SER A 68 -6.91 19.75 10.72
CA SER A 68 -6.09 18.67 10.18
C SER A 68 -5.63 17.69 11.25
N VAL A 69 -5.35 16.47 10.82
CA VAL A 69 -4.81 15.39 11.63
C VAL A 69 -3.47 14.98 11.06
N THR A 70 -2.46 14.90 11.92
CA THR A 70 -1.20 14.22 11.62
C THR A 70 -1.33 12.75 11.98
N VAL A 71 -1.01 11.89 11.02
CA VAL A 71 -0.97 10.43 11.18
C VAL A 71 0.48 9.99 11.14
N THR A 72 0.92 9.30 12.18
CA THR A 72 2.23 8.65 12.22
C THR A 72 2.07 7.16 12.47
N GLY A 73 3.10 6.40 12.12
CA GLY A 73 3.15 4.99 12.46
C GLY A 73 4.49 4.32 12.16
N GLU A 74 4.78 3.24 12.86
CA GLU A 74 6.00 2.45 12.65
C GLU A 74 5.68 1.03 12.16
N ALA A 75 6.28 0.66 11.03
CA ALA A 75 6.26 -0.68 10.48
C ALA A 75 7.62 -1.37 10.73
N PRO A 76 7.72 -2.30 11.69
CA PRO A 76 8.99 -2.94 12.02
C PRO A 76 9.47 -3.90 10.93
N LYS A 77 10.72 -4.34 11.05
CA LYS A 77 11.21 -5.49 10.28
C LYS A 77 10.51 -6.75 10.75
N GLU A 78 10.03 -7.54 9.80
CA GLU A 78 9.38 -8.85 10.06
C GLU A 78 10.19 -10.01 9.46
N SER A 79 11.32 -9.68 8.82
CA SER A 79 12.32 -10.62 8.34
C SER A 79 13.71 -10.05 8.60
N LYS A 80 14.66 -10.93 8.95
CA LYS A 80 16.09 -10.58 9.02
C LYS A 80 16.66 -10.10 7.67
N HIS A 81 15.94 -10.33 6.58
CA HIS A 81 16.32 -9.94 5.24
C HIS A 81 15.73 -8.59 4.81
N ASP A 82 14.77 -8.03 5.57
CA ASP A 82 14.22 -6.70 5.33
C ASP A 82 15.36 -5.66 5.40
N SER A 83 15.42 -4.76 4.40
CA SER A 83 16.46 -3.74 4.34
C SER A 83 16.39 -2.77 5.53
N SER A 84 15.17 -2.34 5.86
CA SER A 84 14.86 -1.32 6.86
C SER A 84 13.48 -1.59 7.49
N HIS A 85 13.26 -1.08 8.70
CA HIS A 85 11.91 -0.76 9.18
C HIS A 85 11.41 0.48 8.41
N ARG A 86 10.14 0.88 8.62
CA ARG A 86 9.62 2.14 8.11
C ARG A 86 8.95 2.95 9.20
N LYS A 87 9.11 4.27 9.13
CA LYS A 87 8.25 5.21 9.82
C LYS A 87 7.46 5.99 8.80
N TYR A 88 6.17 6.11 9.05
CA TYR A 88 5.23 6.87 8.25
C TYR A 88 4.87 8.16 8.99
N ARG A 89 4.73 9.25 8.24
CA ARG A 89 4.18 10.52 8.68
C ARG A 89 3.46 11.20 7.52
N THR A 90 2.23 11.63 7.77
CA THR A 90 1.47 12.46 6.83
C THR A 90 0.50 13.34 7.61
N THR A 91 0.13 14.48 7.04
CA THR A 91 -0.88 15.37 7.60
C THR A 91 -1.97 15.55 6.56
N ALA A 92 -3.21 15.40 6.98
CA ALA A 92 -4.36 15.55 6.10
C ALA A 92 -5.53 16.15 6.86
N GLY A 93 -6.44 16.81 6.16
CA GLY A 93 -7.48 17.55 6.85
C GLY A 93 -8.50 18.20 5.93
N LEU A 94 -9.28 19.07 6.54
CA LEU A 94 -10.28 19.90 5.90
C LEU A 94 -9.58 20.98 5.08
N SER A 95 -10.06 21.18 3.86
CA SER A 95 -9.61 22.24 2.95
C SER A 95 -10.41 23.54 3.11
N CYS A 96 -11.32 23.60 4.08
CA CYS A 96 -12.22 24.72 4.32
C CYS A 96 -12.01 25.31 5.71
N ASP A 97 -12.19 26.63 5.82
CA ASP A 97 -12.05 27.36 7.09
C ASP A 97 -13.38 27.47 7.86
N CYS A 98 -14.47 26.89 7.34
CA CYS A 98 -15.80 26.92 7.95
C CYS A 98 -16.08 25.73 8.88
N CYS A 99 -15.18 24.75 8.96
CA CYS A 99 -15.36 23.52 9.73
C CYS A 99 -14.12 23.20 10.56
N VAL A 100 -14.34 22.55 11.69
CA VAL A 100 -13.31 21.89 12.49
C VAL A 100 -13.59 20.39 12.58
N ILE A 101 -12.57 19.61 12.86
CA ILE A 101 -12.66 18.17 13.12
C ILE A 101 -13.12 17.99 14.56
N SER A 102 -14.30 17.41 14.75
CA SER A 102 -14.85 17.16 16.09
C SER A 102 -14.59 15.74 16.60
N ASN A 103 -14.29 14.80 15.69
CA ASN A 103 -14.02 13.41 16.04
C ASN A 103 -13.14 12.74 15.00
N ILE A 104 -12.34 11.76 15.42
CA ILE A 104 -11.44 10.97 14.58
C ILE A 104 -11.71 9.50 14.86
N GLN A 105 -12.19 8.76 13.86
CA GLN A 105 -12.22 7.30 13.89
C GLN A 105 -11.04 6.77 13.09
N CYS A 106 -10.35 5.76 13.61
CA CYS A 106 -9.18 5.15 12.97
C CYS A 106 -9.30 3.63 12.94
N VAL A 107 -9.21 3.05 11.74
CA VAL A 107 -9.20 1.61 11.50
C VAL A 107 -7.93 1.27 10.73
N VAL A 108 -7.18 0.28 11.21
CA VAL A 108 -5.92 -0.15 10.62
C VAL A 108 -6.00 -1.63 10.32
N GLU A 109 -5.95 -1.98 9.04
CA GLU A 109 -6.09 -3.35 8.56
C GLU A 109 -5.25 -3.56 7.31
N ASP A 110 -4.56 -4.70 7.24
CA ASP A 110 -3.84 -5.17 6.05
C ASP A 110 -2.90 -4.12 5.43
N GLY A 111 -2.18 -3.36 6.26
CA GLY A 111 -1.25 -2.34 5.77
C GLY A 111 -1.93 -1.06 5.27
N VAL A 112 -3.17 -0.80 5.66
CA VAL A 112 -3.93 0.40 5.29
C VAL A 112 -4.51 1.05 6.54
N VAL A 113 -4.29 2.35 6.70
CA VAL A 113 -4.91 3.20 7.73
C VAL A 113 -6.09 3.92 7.11
N ARG A 114 -7.28 3.76 7.69
CA ARG A 114 -8.51 4.40 7.26
C ARG A 114 -9.04 5.31 8.35
N LEU A 115 -9.34 6.56 8.00
CA LEU A 115 -9.85 7.55 8.92
C LEU A 115 -11.22 8.05 8.49
N ILE A 116 -12.09 8.29 9.48
CA ILE A 116 -13.29 9.12 9.32
C ILE A 116 -13.12 10.32 10.23
N LEU A 117 -13.06 11.52 9.62
CA LEU A 117 -12.96 12.78 10.33
C LEU A 117 -14.34 13.45 10.33
N SER A 118 -14.98 13.49 11.49
CA SER A 118 -16.28 14.14 11.60
C SER A 118 -16.15 15.64 11.64
N LYS A 119 -17.01 16.33 10.88
CA LYS A 119 -16.94 17.78 10.71
C LYS A 119 -17.98 18.49 11.58
N LYS A 120 -17.54 19.51 12.31
CA LYS A 120 -18.43 20.48 12.97
C LYS A 120 -18.33 21.82 12.25
N LYS A 121 -19.47 22.30 11.73
CA LYS A 121 -19.55 23.63 11.13
C LYS A 121 -19.39 24.69 12.22
N MET A 122 -18.48 25.63 11.98
CA MET A 122 -18.29 26.82 12.80
C MET A 122 -19.00 28.03 12.19
N ASN A 123 -19.16 28.05 10.86
CA ASN A 123 -19.83 29.12 10.11
C ASN A 123 -20.94 28.56 9.21
N LEU A 124 -22.05 29.29 9.11
CA LEU A 124 -23.23 28.91 8.30
C LEU A 124 -22.96 28.97 6.79
N TYR A 125 -22.03 29.82 6.35
CA TYR A 125 -21.62 29.97 4.95
C TYR A 125 -20.47 29.02 4.60
N CYS A 126 -20.74 27.72 4.64
CA CYS A 126 -19.80 26.71 4.23
C CYS A 126 -20.22 26.16 2.87
N SER A 127 -19.54 26.56 1.80
CA SER A 127 -19.60 25.87 0.49
C SER A 127 -18.84 24.55 0.61
N ALA A 128 -19.37 23.66 1.43
CA ALA A 128 -18.87 22.31 1.65
C ALA A 128 -18.94 21.56 0.32
N ASN A 129 -17.88 21.60 -0.49
CA ASN A 129 -17.67 20.67 -1.61
C ASN A 129 -16.25 20.69 -2.18
N THR A 130 -15.40 21.67 -1.85
CA THR A 130 -14.03 21.68 -2.38
C THR A 130 -13.11 20.82 -1.51
N ILE A 131 -13.25 19.49 -1.55
CA ILE A 131 -12.14 18.62 -1.15
C ILE A 131 -11.03 18.91 -2.18
N ARG A 132 -9.83 19.32 -1.75
CA ARG A 132 -8.64 19.20 -2.61
C ARG A 132 -8.33 17.70 -2.72
N GLY A 133 -9.16 17.02 -3.49
CA GLY A 133 -9.15 15.58 -3.65
C GLY A 133 -8.05 15.20 -4.61
N TYR A 134 -7.26 14.22 -4.19
CA TYR A 134 -6.48 13.41 -5.10
C TYR A 134 -7.45 12.75 -6.10
N ASN A 135 -7.33 13.03 -7.39
CA ASN A 135 -8.10 12.32 -8.41
C ASN A 135 -7.41 10.94 -8.61
N PRO A 136 -8.03 9.81 -8.21
CA PRO A 136 -7.40 8.51 -8.39
C PRO A 136 -7.30 8.08 -9.86
N GLU A 137 -8.03 8.74 -10.75
CA GLU A 137 -7.93 8.59 -12.19
C GLU A 137 -6.92 9.55 -12.83
N ASP A 138 -6.19 10.34 -12.02
CA ASP A 138 -5.17 11.24 -12.53
C ASP A 138 -4.15 10.46 -13.38
N PRO A 139 -3.98 10.83 -14.67
CA PRO A 139 -3.02 10.19 -15.56
C PRO A 139 -1.59 10.20 -15.01
N ALA A 140 -1.22 11.16 -14.15
CA ALA A 140 0.09 11.21 -13.48
C ALA A 140 0.35 10.01 -12.55
N LEU A 141 -0.70 9.30 -12.14
CA LEU A 141 -0.61 8.06 -11.36
C LEU A 141 -0.37 6.84 -12.23
N THR A 142 -0.21 7.05 -13.54
CA THR A 142 0.00 6.02 -14.55
C THR A 142 1.34 6.22 -15.24
N GLY A 143 2.19 5.21 -15.21
CA GLY A 143 3.47 5.28 -15.91
C GLY A 143 4.45 4.19 -15.58
N PRO A 144 5.58 4.11 -16.31
CA PRO A 144 6.62 3.12 -16.10
C PRO A 144 7.51 3.43 -14.88
N ILE A 145 7.44 4.66 -14.35
CA ILE A 145 8.25 5.13 -13.23
C ILE A 145 7.49 4.84 -11.93
N ILE A 146 8.11 4.06 -11.05
CA ILE A 146 7.58 3.81 -9.70
C ILE A 146 7.98 4.97 -8.80
N LEU A 147 6.98 5.63 -8.22
CA LEU A 147 7.14 6.75 -7.32
C LEU A 147 7.50 6.26 -5.91
N PRO A 148 8.37 7.00 -5.21
CA PRO A 148 8.64 6.72 -3.80
C PRO A 148 7.41 7.03 -2.95
N HIS A 149 7.19 6.24 -1.91
CA HIS A 149 6.08 6.41 -0.98
C HIS A 149 6.17 7.76 -0.24
N PRO A 150 5.25 8.72 -0.46
CA PRO A 150 5.43 10.10 0.00
C PRO A 150 5.37 10.23 1.53
N SER A 151 4.65 9.34 2.21
CA SER A 151 4.52 9.38 3.67
C SER A 151 5.64 8.65 4.42
N VAL A 152 6.59 7.99 3.74
CA VAL A 152 7.70 7.32 4.45
C VAL A 152 8.70 8.40 4.88
N SER A 153 8.81 8.65 6.18
CA SER A 153 9.76 9.61 6.76
C SER A 153 11.09 8.96 7.15
N GLU A 154 11.11 7.65 7.35
CA GLU A 154 12.33 6.87 7.65
C GLU A 154 12.21 5.49 7.03
N GLY A 155 13.30 4.97 6.45
CA GLY A 155 13.37 3.65 5.81
C GLY A 155 13.15 3.66 4.30
N SER A 156 12.96 2.47 3.73
CA SER A 156 12.76 2.28 2.29
C SER A 156 11.44 2.88 1.81
N MET A 157 11.48 3.74 0.80
CA MET A 157 10.27 4.32 0.18
C MET A 157 9.73 3.48 -1.00
N SER A 158 10.40 2.36 -1.34
CA SER A 158 10.07 1.56 -2.52
C SER A 158 8.96 0.55 -2.24
N ALA A 159 8.01 0.37 -3.16
CA ALA A 159 7.00 -0.69 -3.05
C ALA A 159 7.56 -2.12 -3.13
N TYR A 160 8.83 -2.28 -3.52
CA TYR A 160 9.49 -3.59 -3.60
C TYR A 160 10.94 -3.53 -3.10
N GLU A 161 11.44 -4.65 -2.61
CA GLU A 161 12.85 -4.88 -2.29
C GLU A 161 13.27 -6.27 -2.76
N SER A 162 14.50 -6.39 -3.25
CA SER A 162 15.11 -7.68 -3.57
C SER A 162 16.52 -7.78 -2.99
N LYS A 163 16.90 -8.97 -2.55
CA LYS A 163 18.23 -9.23 -1.99
C LYS A 163 18.70 -10.63 -2.36
N ARG A 164 19.88 -10.72 -2.97
CA ARG A 164 20.57 -12.01 -3.16
C ARG A 164 20.97 -12.56 -1.79
N LEU A 165 20.64 -13.83 -1.55
CA LEU A 165 21.01 -14.56 -0.35
C LEU A 165 22.23 -15.44 -0.61
N SER A 166 22.83 -15.96 0.46
CA SER A 166 23.89 -16.96 0.36
C SER A 166 23.43 -18.19 -0.43
N LYS A 167 24.39 -18.88 -1.05
CA LYS A 167 24.16 -20.07 -1.88
C LYS A 167 23.22 -19.84 -3.07
N GLY A 168 23.06 -18.60 -3.55
CA GLY A 168 22.26 -18.31 -4.74
C GLY A 168 20.75 -18.11 -4.48
N GLY A 169 20.32 -18.09 -3.22
CA GLY A 169 18.92 -17.79 -2.88
C GLY A 169 18.51 -16.34 -3.19
N LEU A 170 17.21 -16.08 -3.13
CA LEU A 170 16.62 -14.76 -3.36
C LEU A 170 15.60 -14.44 -2.26
N PHE A 171 15.71 -13.23 -1.70
CA PHE A 171 14.68 -12.63 -0.86
C PHE A 171 13.96 -11.54 -1.63
N LEU A 172 12.64 -11.48 -1.46
CA LEU A 172 11.77 -10.42 -1.99
C LEU A 172 10.87 -9.91 -0.87
N ARG A 173 10.64 -8.59 -0.82
CA ARG A 173 9.61 -7.94 -0.01
C ARG A 173 8.77 -7.08 -0.97
N ILE A 174 7.46 -7.26 -0.98
CA ILE A 174 6.56 -6.58 -1.92
C ILE A 174 5.39 -6.02 -1.12
N ASP A 175 5.16 -4.73 -1.25
CA ASP A 175 4.00 -4.06 -0.69
C ASP A 175 2.77 -4.41 -1.54
N MET A 176 1.69 -4.81 -0.88
CA MET A 176 0.37 -5.05 -1.47
C MET A 176 -0.68 -4.57 -0.45
N PRO A 177 -0.74 -3.25 -0.18
CA PRO A 177 -1.61 -2.70 0.84
C PRO A 177 -3.08 -3.05 0.59
N GLY A 178 -3.74 -3.49 1.65
CA GLY A 178 -5.14 -3.89 1.69
C GLY A 178 -5.38 -5.37 1.36
N VAL A 179 -4.35 -6.14 1.00
CA VAL A 179 -4.49 -7.59 0.75
C VAL A 179 -4.46 -8.34 2.09
N PRO A 180 -5.54 -9.06 2.45
CA PRO A 180 -5.57 -9.90 3.64
C PRO A 180 -4.55 -11.04 3.58
N LYS A 181 -4.04 -11.47 4.74
CA LYS A 181 -3.00 -12.52 4.84
C LYS A 181 -3.31 -13.83 4.10
N ASP A 182 -4.58 -14.18 3.96
CA ASP A 182 -5.09 -15.39 3.30
C ASP A 182 -5.44 -15.18 1.82
N SER A 183 -5.32 -13.95 1.32
CA SER A 183 -5.64 -13.55 -0.06
C SER A 183 -4.39 -13.36 -0.93
N PHE A 184 -3.24 -13.86 -0.48
CA PHE A 184 -1.99 -13.92 -1.22
C PHE A 184 -1.80 -15.29 -1.87
N VAL A 185 -1.36 -15.30 -3.13
CA VAL A 185 -1.02 -16.51 -3.86
C VAL A 185 0.38 -16.37 -4.44
N VAL A 186 1.17 -17.44 -4.31
CA VAL A 186 2.48 -17.58 -4.96
C VAL A 186 2.46 -18.84 -5.79
N ALA A 187 2.69 -18.71 -7.09
CA ALA A 187 2.68 -19.82 -8.03
C ALA A 187 3.98 -19.87 -8.83
N VAL A 188 4.38 -21.07 -9.23
CA VAL A 188 5.49 -21.31 -10.17
C VAL A 188 4.89 -21.96 -11.39
N ASP A 189 5.04 -21.34 -12.57
CA ASP A 189 4.54 -21.91 -13.82
C ASP A 189 5.52 -22.94 -14.42
N GLY A 190 5.10 -23.64 -15.48
CA GLY A 190 5.91 -24.66 -16.15
C GLY A 190 7.19 -24.12 -16.81
N ASP A 191 7.25 -22.82 -17.06
CA ASP A 191 8.43 -22.12 -17.59
C ASP A 191 9.35 -21.61 -16.47
N GLY A 192 8.97 -21.81 -15.20
CA GLY A 192 9.77 -21.44 -14.04
C GLY A 192 9.56 -20.01 -13.57
N TYR A 193 8.52 -19.29 -14.02
CA TYR A 193 8.23 -17.98 -13.47
C TYR A 193 7.54 -18.09 -12.11
N VAL A 194 8.12 -17.42 -11.12
CA VAL A 194 7.48 -17.20 -9.83
C VAL A 194 6.55 -15.98 -9.97
N THR A 195 5.25 -16.21 -9.83
CA THR A 195 4.22 -15.16 -9.88
C THR A 195 3.63 -14.96 -8.49
N VAL A 196 3.48 -13.70 -8.09
CA VAL A 196 2.81 -13.29 -6.85
C VAL A 196 1.51 -12.61 -7.22
N MET A 197 0.43 -12.98 -6.53
CA MET A 197 -0.88 -12.39 -6.69
C MET A 197 -1.45 -12.00 -5.34
N GLY A 198 -2.26 -10.95 -5.30
CA GLY A 198 -2.94 -10.50 -4.09
C GLY A 198 -4.22 -9.76 -4.41
N ARG A 199 -5.30 -10.06 -3.68
CA ARG A 199 -6.59 -9.34 -3.82
C ARG A 199 -6.90 -8.56 -2.56
N ALA A 200 -6.97 -7.24 -2.69
CA ALA A 200 -7.43 -6.34 -1.66
C ALA A 200 -8.92 -6.03 -1.90
N PRO A 201 -9.84 -6.42 -1.00
CA PRO A 201 -11.24 -6.01 -1.11
C PRO A 201 -11.38 -4.50 -0.83
N ALA A 202 -12.46 -3.90 -1.35
CA ALA A 202 -12.90 -2.60 -0.84
C ALA A 202 -13.50 -2.81 0.55
N THR A 203 -13.10 -2.02 1.54
CA THR A 203 -13.70 -2.03 2.87
C THR A 203 -14.13 -0.64 3.31
N MET A 204 -15.10 -0.56 4.22
CA MET A 204 -15.70 0.69 4.69
C MET A 204 -16.16 1.59 3.54
N HIS A 205 -15.47 2.71 3.32
CA HIS A 205 -15.78 3.68 2.28
C HIS A 205 -14.70 3.70 1.18
N ASP A 206 -13.89 2.65 1.01
CA ASP A 206 -12.99 2.57 -0.15
C ASP A 206 -13.78 2.70 -1.46
N LEU A 207 -13.28 3.50 -2.40
CA LEU A 207 -13.86 3.61 -3.75
C LEU A 207 -13.78 2.28 -4.53
N SER A 208 -12.69 1.53 -4.35
CA SER A 208 -12.51 0.22 -4.97
C SER A 208 -11.46 -0.63 -4.25
N GLY A 209 -11.52 -1.95 -4.47
CA GLY A 209 -10.44 -2.87 -4.12
C GLY A 209 -9.26 -2.78 -5.08
N ARG A 210 -8.25 -3.62 -4.89
CA ARG A 210 -7.08 -3.74 -5.78
C ARG A 210 -6.74 -5.20 -6.07
N HIS A 211 -6.17 -5.43 -7.23
CA HIS A 211 -5.59 -6.70 -7.62
C HIS A 211 -4.14 -6.48 -7.99
N TYR A 212 -3.26 -7.24 -7.36
CA TYR A 212 -1.84 -7.27 -7.62
C TYR A 212 -1.48 -8.56 -8.35
N VAL A 213 -0.71 -8.47 -9.42
CA VAL A 213 -0.11 -9.61 -10.13
C VAL A 213 1.28 -9.22 -10.65
N GLY A 214 2.29 -10.03 -10.37
CA GLY A 214 3.62 -9.82 -10.90
C GLY A 214 4.47 -11.07 -10.93
N LYS A 215 5.19 -11.29 -12.04
CA LYS A 215 6.30 -12.25 -12.10
C LYS A 215 7.53 -11.63 -11.44
N VAL A 216 8.05 -12.26 -10.40
CA VAL A 216 9.06 -11.64 -9.52
C VAL A 216 10.43 -12.32 -9.61
N ALA A 217 10.46 -13.56 -10.11
CA ALA A 217 11.68 -14.31 -10.30
C ALA A 217 11.50 -15.39 -11.37
N ILE A 218 12.61 -15.89 -11.89
CA ILE A 218 12.70 -17.10 -12.70
C ILE A 218 13.50 -18.13 -11.90
N VAL A 219 12.96 -19.34 -11.79
CA VAL A 219 13.56 -20.52 -11.17
C VAL A 219 13.79 -21.62 -12.22
N PRO A 220 14.62 -22.63 -11.96
CA PRO A 220 14.82 -23.75 -12.89
C PRO A 220 13.49 -24.45 -13.24
N ARG A 221 13.40 -25.02 -14.44
CA ARG A 221 12.26 -25.86 -14.82
C ARG A 221 12.12 -27.03 -13.85
N GLY A 222 10.87 -27.33 -13.46
CA GLY A 222 10.55 -28.38 -12.49
C GLY A 222 10.82 -27.99 -11.03
N TYR A 223 11.12 -26.72 -10.74
CA TYR A 223 11.27 -26.23 -9.37
C TYR A 223 9.98 -26.44 -8.56
N ASP A 224 10.08 -27.08 -7.39
CA ASP A 224 8.94 -27.28 -6.50
C ASP A 224 8.61 -25.97 -5.77
N GLY A 225 7.54 -25.29 -6.19
CA GLY A 225 7.06 -24.05 -5.59
C GLY A 225 6.78 -24.13 -4.09
N ARG A 226 6.52 -25.33 -3.54
CA ARG A 226 6.32 -25.54 -2.09
C ARG A 226 7.58 -25.25 -1.27
N GLN A 227 8.74 -25.19 -1.91
CA GLN A 227 10.00 -24.80 -1.25
C GLN A 227 10.12 -23.29 -1.03
N ILE A 228 9.30 -22.47 -1.69
CA ILE A 228 9.27 -21.02 -1.47
C ILE A 228 8.66 -20.75 -0.11
N LYS A 229 9.44 -20.15 0.79
CA LYS A 229 8.89 -19.69 2.07
C LYS A 229 8.18 -18.37 1.85
N VAL A 230 6.88 -18.36 2.11
CA VAL A 230 6.02 -17.18 2.01
C VAL A 230 5.66 -16.71 3.42
N ASN A 231 5.81 -15.41 3.68
CA ASN A 231 5.27 -14.75 4.86
C ASN A 231 4.51 -13.52 4.37
N ALA A 232 3.18 -13.54 4.53
CA ALA A 232 2.30 -12.47 4.09
C ALA A 232 1.44 -11.99 5.27
N LYS A 233 1.51 -10.69 5.55
CA LYS A 233 0.72 -10.03 6.58
C LYS A 233 0.81 -8.52 6.43
N ASP A 234 -0.17 -7.81 6.98
CA ASP A 234 -0.17 -6.34 7.07
C ASP A 234 0.08 -5.68 5.70
N GLY A 235 -0.51 -6.24 4.64
CA GLY A 235 -0.35 -5.73 3.27
C GLY A 235 1.06 -5.84 2.71
N VAL A 236 1.88 -6.78 3.19
CA VAL A 236 3.24 -7.04 2.68
C VAL A 236 3.45 -8.54 2.51
N VAL A 237 3.92 -8.96 1.34
CA VAL A 237 4.36 -10.33 1.09
C VAL A 237 5.89 -10.41 1.01
N ARG A 238 6.45 -11.39 1.72
CA ARG A 238 7.88 -11.68 1.76
C ARG A 238 8.13 -13.09 1.26
N LEU A 239 9.07 -13.23 0.35
CA LEU A 239 9.45 -14.52 -0.24
C LEU A 239 10.91 -14.84 0.06
N VAL A 240 11.19 -16.09 0.40
CA VAL A 240 12.54 -16.64 0.36
C VAL A 240 12.54 -17.83 -0.59
N ILE A 241 13.19 -17.65 -1.73
CA ILE A 241 13.40 -18.67 -2.76
C ILE A 241 14.81 -19.22 -2.58
N ARG A 242 14.94 -20.54 -2.46
CA ARG A 242 16.25 -21.22 -2.36
C ARG A 242 16.44 -22.06 -3.62
N PRO A 243 17.67 -22.31 -4.07
CA PRO A 243 17.91 -23.17 -5.23
C PRO A 243 17.46 -24.62 -4.99
#